data_AF-A0A0R1KG02-F1
#
_entry.id   AF-A0A0R1KG02-F1
#
_cell.length_a   1.000
_cell.length_b   1.000
_cell.length_c   1.000
_cell.angle_alpha   90.00
_cell.angle_beta   90.00
_cell.angle_gamma   90.00
#
_symmetry.space_group_name_H-M   'P 1'
#
loop_
_entity.id
_entity.type
_entity.pdbx_description
1 polymer ?
#
loop_
_entity_poly.entity_id
_entity_poly.type
_entity_poly.pdbx_seq_one_letter_code
_entity_poly.pdbx_strand_id
1 'polypeptide(L)'
;MESFYNNNRKIAVIQNSSVADYEGFKDADISEIKSKDNFIPALVLEGSDNESLSDYSNVNKMAIVGEKSDFNDSSLIDDNTYLVIEPNNRSAVRKLRNSTDLLVEMHDQFNKQDRNVDYLSKTDELFSTEHLYYKEDGYYGFSDYSIIGSDYSSAGFAAKAVAIHLVYFDENDELRVHHFVSDSNDNIQNPALKAHEALEKLIKFVSNPSFDKTKNDSEALREFEELYKIDKYSGLGYIKKLSIKHHFEIMGRYLDKD
;
A
#
# COMPACT_ATOMS: atom_id res chain seq x y z
N MET A 1 -7.79 -4.75 15.07
CA MET A 1 -6.66 -4.75 16.02
C MET A 1 -6.59 -6.02 16.84
N GLU A 2 -7.70 -6.54 17.39
CA GLU A 2 -7.70 -7.79 18.18
C GLU A 2 -7.04 -9.00 17.48
N SER A 3 -7.26 -9.19 16.18
CA SER A 3 -6.60 -10.28 15.43
C SER A 3 -5.07 -10.15 15.39
N PHE A 4 -4.52 -8.94 15.29
CA PHE A 4 -3.07 -8.73 15.36
C PHE A 4 -2.53 -9.05 16.75
N TYR A 5 -3.26 -8.62 17.78
CA TYR A 5 -2.95 -8.93 19.17
C TYR A 5 -2.99 -10.44 19.47
N ASN A 6 -4.06 -11.12 19.10
CA ASN A 6 -4.23 -12.57 19.37
C ASN A 6 -3.17 -13.42 18.67
N ASN A 7 -2.56 -12.90 17.60
CA ASN A 7 -1.49 -13.56 16.86
C ASN A 7 -0.09 -12.99 17.18
N ASN A 8 0.04 -12.15 18.21
CA ASN A 8 1.27 -11.47 18.62
C ASN A 8 2.01 -10.75 17.47
N ARG A 9 1.26 -10.21 16.50
CA ARG A 9 1.80 -9.41 15.40
C ARG A 9 1.98 -7.97 15.87
N LYS A 10 3.13 -7.37 15.53
CA LYS A 10 3.37 -5.94 15.76
C LYS A 10 2.43 -5.12 14.88
N ILE A 11 1.91 -4.02 15.43
CA ILE A 11 1.07 -3.08 14.70
C ILE A 11 1.53 -1.65 14.97
N ALA A 12 1.83 -0.92 13.90
CA ALA A 12 2.12 0.50 13.97
C ALA A 12 0.87 1.31 13.64
N VAL A 13 0.55 2.31 14.47
CA VAL A 13 -0.61 3.18 14.26
C VAL A 13 -0.18 4.64 14.36
N ILE A 14 -0.47 5.41 13.32
CA ILE A 14 -0.20 6.84 13.26
C ILE A 14 -1.06 7.56 14.30
N GLN A 15 -0.42 8.32 15.19
CA GLN A 15 -1.10 9.06 16.27
C GLN A 15 -1.39 10.52 15.93
N ASN A 16 -0.80 11.05 14.85
CA ASN A 16 -0.81 12.46 14.50
C ASN A 16 -1.20 12.70 13.03
N SER A 17 -2.14 11.91 12.52
CA SER A 17 -2.59 12.03 11.14
C SER A 17 -3.11 13.45 10.85
N SER A 18 -2.52 14.12 9.87
CA SER A 18 -3.00 15.41 9.35
C SER A 18 -4.08 15.25 8.28
N VAL A 19 -4.31 14.01 7.81
CA VAL A 19 -5.17 13.70 6.65
C VAL A 19 -6.61 13.37 7.05
N ALA A 20 -6.83 13.02 8.31
CA ALA A 20 -8.14 12.75 8.89
C ALA A 20 -8.12 13.14 10.37
N ASP A 21 -9.20 13.76 10.84
CA ASP A 21 -9.36 14.09 12.26
C ASP A 21 -9.27 12.81 13.11
N TYR A 22 -8.11 12.61 13.74
CA TYR A 22 -7.89 11.54 14.68
C TYR A 22 -8.10 12.09 16.09
N GLU A 23 -9.31 11.94 16.63
CA GLU A 23 -9.61 12.41 18.00
C GLU A 23 -8.92 11.58 19.10
N GLY A 24 -8.11 10.58 18.73
CA GLY A 24 -7.63 9.55 19.62
C GLY A 24 -8.79 8.69 20.10
N PHE A 25 -8.71 7.38 19.90
CA PHE A 25 -9.75 6.49 20.40
C PHE A 25 -9.83 6.58 21.94
N LYS A 26 -10.95 7.10 22.46
CA LYS A 26 -11.23 7.20 23.92
C LYS A 26 -11.85 5.92 24.49
N ASP A 27 -11.79 4.84 23.73
CA ASP A 27 -12.34 3.54 24.11
C ASP A 27 -11.39 2.83 25.09
N ALA A 28 -11.96 2.18 26.10
CA ALA A 28 -11.20 1.40 27.08
C ALA A 28 -10.45 0.25 26.41
N ASP A 29 -11.06 -0.39 25.41
CA ASP A 29 -10.47 -1.50 24.67
C ASP A 29 -9.24 -1.04 23.88
N ILE A 30 -9.29 0.18 23.35
CA ILE A 30 -8.18 0.73 22.56
C ILE A 30 -7.07 1.23 23.47
N SER A 31 -7.41 1.75 24.65
CA SER A 31 -6.42 2.09 25.68
C SER A 31 -5.64 0.84 26.12
N GLU A 32 -6.33 -0.29 26.31
CA GLU A 32 -5.67 -1.57 26.60
C GLU A 32 -4.73 -1.99 25.45
N ILE A 33 -5.19 -1.96 24.21
CA ILE A 33 -4.37 -2.32 23.03
C ILE A 33 -3.11 -1.44 22.96
N LYS A 34 -3.22 -0.13 23.17
CA LYS A 34 -2.10 0.81 23.13
C LYS A 34 -1.02 0.54 24.18
N SER A 35 -1.39 -0.07 25.30
CA SER A 35 -0.48 -0.39 26.41
C SER A 35 0.33 -1.68 26.21
N LYS A 36 0.06 -2.45 25.15
CA LYS A 36 0.75 -3.73 24.90
C LYS A 36 2.08 -3.51 24.17
N ASP A 37 3.02 -4.43 24.38
CA ASP A 37 4.37 -4.38 23.79
C ASP A 37 4.38 -4.50 22.25
N ASN A 38 3.36 -5.14 21.67
CA ASN A 38 3.24 -5.29 20.22
C ASN A 38 2.58 -4.08 19.53
N PHE A 39 2.14 -3.08 20.29
CA PHE A 39 1.66 -1.82 19.76
C PHE A 39 2.81 -0.83 19.59
N ILE A 40 2.92 -0.26 18.39
CA ILE A 40 3.94 0.71 18.01
C ILE A 40 3.24 2.05 17.72
N PRO A 41 3.38 3.06 18.57
CA PRO A 41 2.95 4.41 18.22
C PRO A 41 3.84 4.91 17.07
N ALA A 42 3.18 5.34 15.99
CA ALA A 42 3.84 5.96 14.86
C ALA A 42 3.54 7.46 14.83
N LEU A 43 4.56 8.26 14.53
CA LEU A 43 4.43 9.69 14.28
C LEU A 43 4.93 10.00 12.87
N VAL A 44 4.14 10.78 12.13
CA VAL A 44 4.61 11.44 10.91
C VAL A 44 5.35 12.70 11.34
N LEU A 45 6.64 12.76 11.08
CA LEU A 45 7.50 13.85 11.54
C LEU A 45 7.67 14.88 10.43
N GLU A 46 7.28 16.12 10.71
CA GLU A 46 7.41 17.27 9.82
C GLU A 46 8.24 18.37 10.49
N GLY A 47 9.19 18.95 9.76
CA GLY A 47 9.99 20.09 10.22
C GLY A 47 10.61 19.93 11.62
N SER A 48 10.39 20.94 12.48
CA SER A 48 10.82 20.94 13.88
C SER A 48 9.66 20.68 14.84
N ASP A 49 8.64 19.94 14.41
CA ASP A 49 7.43 19.76 15.21
C ASP A 49 7.75 19.12 16.57
N ASN A 50 7.07 19.63 17.61
CA ASN A 50 7.29 19.30 19.01
C ASN A 50 6.71 17.93 19.42
N GLU A 51 6.21 17.13 18.48
CA GLU A 51 5.64 15.83 18.81
C GLU A 51 6.77 14.83 19.06
N SER A 52 6.85 14.39 20.31
CA SER A 52 7.96 13.58 20.75
C SER A 52 7.55 12.12 20.87
N LEU A 53 8.34 11.26 20.22
CA LEU A 53 8.32 9.82 20.48
C LEU A 53 8.57 9.49 21.96
N SER A 54 9.18 10.40 22.75
CA SER A 54 9.34 10.22 24.20
C SER A 54 8.04 10.19 24.98
N ASP A 55 6.94 10.72 24.42
CA ASP A 55 5.65 10.79 25.11
C ASP A 55 4.98 9.43 25.20
N TYR A 56 5.49 8.44 24.46
CA TYR A 56 5.02 7.07 24.46
C TYR A 56 5.97 6.16 25.25
N SER A 57 5.42 5.42 26.20
CA SER A 57 6.17 4.45 27.02
C SER A 57 6.38 3.09 26.33
N ASN A 58 5.85 2.91 25.12
CA ASN A 58 6.00 1.68 24.35
C ASN A 58 7.47 1.40 24.02
N VAL A 59 7.85 0.11 24.06
CA VAL A 59 9.22 -0.34 23.77
C VAL A 59 9.63 0.04 22.35
N ASN A 60 8.80 -0.30 21.37
CA ASN A 60 9.04 0.05 19.98
C ASN A 60 8.20 1.25 19.57
N LYS A 61 8.80 2.09 18.73
CA LYS A 61 8.23 3.33 18.23
C LYS A 61 8.46 3.42 16.72
N MET A 62 7.72 4.27 16.03
CA MET A 62 7.91 4.47 14.60
C MET A 62 7.94 5.97 14.26
N ALA A 63 9.02 6.39 13.60
CA ALA A 63 9.14 7.71 12.99
C ALA A 63 8.92 7.56 11.49
N ILE A 64 7.99 8.31 10.91
CA ILE A 64 7.73 8.33 9.48
C ILE A 64 8.18 9.68 8.93
N VAL A 65 9.13 9.68 7.99
CA VAL A 65 9.68 10.87 7.36
C VAL A 65 9.38 10.81 5.87
N GLY A 66 8.42 11.63 5.42
CA GLY A 66 7.99 11.68 4.02
C GLY A 66 8.96 12.44 3.10
N GLU A 67 8.68 12.40 1.79
CA GLU A 67 9.51 13.00 0.74
C GLU A 67 9.84 14.49 1.00
N LYS A 68 8.85 15.25 1.49
CA LYS A 68 8.92 16.70 1.67
C LYS A 68 9.18 17.14 3.11
N SER A 69 9.37 16.19 4.03
CA SER A 69 9.61 16.51 5.43
C SER A 69 10.97 17.18 5.61
N ASP A 70 10.99 18.30 6.35
CA ASP A 70 12.21 19.00 6.75
C ASP A 70 12.84 18.42 8.04
N PHE A 71 12.25 17.35 8.59
CA PHE A 71 12.72 16.71 9.82
C PHE A 71 14.16 16.21 9.68
N ASN A 72 14.98 16.51 10.70
CA ASN A 72 16.40 16.17 10.68
C ASN A 72 17.05 15.95 12.04
N ASP A 73 16.26 15.88 13.13
CA ASP A 73 16.79 15.69 14.47
C ASP A 73 16.98 14.20 14.78
N SER A 74 18.19 13.70 14.54
CA SER A 74 18.56 12.31 14.86
C SER A 74 18.47 11.99 16.35
N SER A 75 18.45 12.99 17.24
CA SER A 75 18.41 12.74 18.69
C SER A 75 17.05 12.22 19.17
N LEU A 76 16.02 12.34 18.35
CA LEU A 76 14.68 11.78 18.63
C LEU A 76 14.51 10.33 18.16
N ILE A 77 15.55 9.77 17.52
CA ILE A 77 15.56 8.40 17.01
C ILE A 77 16.54 7.57 17.84
N ASP A 78 16.10 6.42 18.31
CA ASP A 78 16.90 5.47 19.10
C ASP A 78 16.87 4.06 18.48
N ASP A 79 17.65 3.13 19.07
CA ASP A 79 17.78 1.74 18.60
C ASP A 79 16.45 0.96 18.59
N ASN A 80 15.42 1.43 19.28
CA ASN A 80 14.09 0.79 19.32
C ASN A 80 13.07 1.47 18.40
N THR A 81 13.50 2.49 17.65
CA THR A 81 12.66 3.26 16.75
C THR A 81 12.81 2.72 15.33
N TYR A 82 11.70 2.25 14.76
CA TYR A 82 11.58 2.02 13.32
C TYR A 82 11.57 3.37 12.60
N LEU A 83 12.63 3.66 11.85
CA LEU A 83 12.69 4.87 11.03
C LEU A 83 12.22 4.53 9.62
N VAL A 84 10.98 4.90 9.30
CA VAL A 84 10.37 4.75 7.98
C VAL A 84 10.66 6.01 7.18
N ILE A 85 11.40 5.90 6.09
CA ILE A 85 11.89 7.07 5.35
C ILE A 85 11.63 6.97 3.85
N GLU A 86 11.23 8.09 3.27
CA GLU A 86 11.12 8.22 1.83
C GLU A 86 12.52 8.41 1.18
N PRO A 87 12.96 7.51 0.27
CA PRO A 87 14.33 7.52 -0.27
C PRO A 87 14.70 8.76 -1.10
N ASN A 88 13.73 9.40 -1.77
CA ASN A 88 13.93 10.66 -2.51
C ASN A 88 14.17 11.87 -1.58
N ASN A 89 13.82 11.79 -0.29
CA ASN A 89 14.25 12.77 0.72
C ASN A 89 15.74 12.60 1.08
N ARG A 90 16.62 12.97 0.13
CA ARG A 90 18.08 12.81 0.25
C ARG A 90 18.68 13.50 1.47
N SER A 91 18.06 14.59 1.92
CA SER A 91 18.51 15.34 3.10
C SER A 91 18.27 14.53 4.37
N ALA A 92 17.04 14.04 4.56
CA ALA A 92 16.68 13.20 5.70
C ALA A 92 17.48 11.90 5.67
N VAL A 93 17.58 11.21 4.52
CA VAL A 93 18.35 9.95 4.39
C VAL A 93 19.79 10.15 4.84
N ARG A 94 20.46 11.23 4.40
CA ARG A 94 21.86 11.50 4.78
C ARG A 94 22.06 11.75 6.26
N LYS A 95 21.08 12.38 6.93
CA LYS A 95 21.20 12.79 8.33
C LYS A 95 20.74 11.69 9.29
N LEU A 96 19.76 10.89 8.89
CA LEU A 96 19.04 9.97 9.79
C LEU A 96 19.36 8.49 9.55
N ARG A 97 19.95 8.09 8.41
CA ARG A 97 20.23 6.68 8.07
C ARG A 97 21.00 5.91 9.16
N ASN A 98 21.88 6.59 9.90
CA ASN A 98 22.70 5.96 10.94
C ASN A 98 22.14 6.15 12.35
N SER A 99 20.90 6.63 12.47
CA SER A 99 20.25 6.87 13.78
C SER A 99 19.63 5.63 14.38
N THR A 100 19.44 4.56 13.60
CA THR A 100 18.88 3.28 14.03
C THR A 100 19.21 2.20 13.01
N ASP A 101 19.33 0.95 13.46
CA ASP A 101 19.42 -0.22 12.57
C ASP A 101 18.05 -0.61 12.00
N LEU A 102 16.94 -0.07 12.52
CA LEU A 102 15.56 -0.36 12.09
C LEU A 102 15.09 0.59 10.99
N LEU A 103 15.95 0.86 10.00
CA LEU A 103 15.66 1.75 8.88
C LEU A 103 14.79 1.04 7.84
N VAL A 104 13.60 1.55 7.57
CA VAL A 104 12.65 0.99 6.60
C VAL A 104 12.47 1.99 5.46
N GLU A 105 12.62 1.54 4.22
CA GLU A 105 12.28 2.39 3.07
C GLU A 105 10.77 2.46 2.87
N MET A 106 10.29 3.64 2.48
CA MET A 106 8.89 3.87 2.19
C MET A 106 8.73 4.67 0.92
N HIS A 107 8.16 4.07 -0.12
CA HIS A 107 8.01 4.76 -1.40
C HIS A 107 6.76 4.29 -2.13
N ASP A 108 5.97 5.26 -2.59
CA ASP A 108 4.80 4.99 -3.41
C ASP A 108 5.21 4.76 -4.85
N GLN A 109 5.29 3.49 -5.22
CA GLN A 109 5.67 3.10 -6.58
C GLN A 109 4.49 3.09 -7.56
N PHE A 110 3.25 3.34 -7.10
CA PHE A 110 2.11 3.32 -8.00
C PHE A 110 2.08 4.57 -8.89
N ASN A 111 2.36 4.38 -10.17
CA ASN A 111 2.30 5.43 -11.19
C ASN A 111 0.85 5.84 -11.52
N LYS A 112 0.24 6.59 -10.60
CA LYS A 112 -1.15 7.03 -10.70
C LYS A 112 -1.34 8.04 -11.84
N GLN A 113 -2.29 7.75 -12.72
CA GLN A 113 -2.70 8.67 -13.79
C GLN A 113 -3.88 9.54 -13.39
N ASP A 114 -3.94 10.77 -13.91
CA ASP A 114 -5.05 11.70 -13.70
C ASP A 114 -6.39 11.15 -14.21
N ARG A 115 -6.35 10.38 -15.31
CA ARG A 115 -7.53 9.77 -15.92
C ARG A 115 -7.28 8.30 -16.20
N ASN A 116 -8.30 7.47 -15.95
CA ASN A 116 -8.25 6.04 -16.22
C ASN A 116 -7.93 5.68 -17.68
N VAL A 117 -8.28 6.55 -18.65
CA VAL A 117 -7.95 6.33 -20.08
C VAL A 117 -6.45 6.45 -20.37
N ASP A 118 -5.70 7.19 -19.56
CA ASP A 118 -4.29 7.47 -19.83
C ASP A 118 -3.41 6.22 -19.59
N TYR A 119 -3.89 5.26 -18.80
CA TYR A 119 -3.27 3.94 -18.67
C TYR A 119 -3.26 3.12 -19.99
N LEU A 120 -4.04 3.48 -21.01
CA LEU A 120 -3.97 2.82 -22.33
C LEU A 120 -2.63 3.05 -23.03
N SER A 121 -1.89 4.11 -22.67
CA SER A 121 -0.57 4.39 -23.23
C SER A 121 0.49 3.38 -22.75
N LYS A 122 0.26 2.76 -21.59
CA LYS A 122 1.15 1.80 -20.95
C LYS A 122 0.32 0.84 -20.07
N THR A 123 -0.22 -0.20 -20.70
CA THR A 123 -1.15 -1.13 -20.03
C THR A 123 -0.45 -2.09 -19.09
N ASP A 124 0.87 -2.24 -19.18
CA ASP A 124 1.67 -3.13 -18.35
C ASP A 124 2.98 -2.42 -17.96
N GLU A 125 3.25 -2.30 -16.67
CA GLU A 125 4.45 -1.63 -16.17
C GLU A 125 5.02 -2.24 -14.91
N LEU A 126 6.28 -1.90 -14.63
CA LEU A 126 6.92 -2.22 -13.36
C LEU A 126 6.12 -1.55 -12.23
N PHE A 127 5.79 -2.33 -11.21
CA PHE A 127 5.16 -1.85 -9.99
C PHE A 127 6.19 -1.67 -8.89
N SER A 128 6.95 -2.70 -8.49
CA SER A 128 7.97 -2.54 -7.45
C SER A 128 9.03 -3.64 -7.50
N THR A 129 10.23 -3.30 -7.05
CA THR A 129 11.35 -4.23 -6.80
C THR A 129 11.88 -4.12 -5.37
N GLU A 130 11.22 -3.35 -4.51
CA GLU A 130 11.72 -3.04 -3.16
C GLU A 130 11.89 -4.30 -2.31
N HIS A 131 10.93 -5.24 -2.39
CA HIS A 131 10.98 -6.52 -1.69
C HIS A 131 12.20 -7.38 -2.06
N LEU A 132 12.84 -7.12 -3.20
CA LEU A 132 14.05 -7.81 -3.65
C LEU A 132 15.33 -7.14 -3.12
N TYR A 133 15.40 -5.80 -3.15
CA TYR A 133 16.67 -5.08 -3.01
C TYR A 133 16.86 -4.34 -1.67
N TYR A 134 15.81 -4.17 -0.87
CA TYR A 134 15.88 -3.36 0.36
C TYR A 134 17.06 -3.74 1.28
N LYS A 135 17.36 -5.04 1.43
CA LYS A 135 18.49 -5.51 2.24
C LYS A 135 19.85 -5.11 1.66
N GLU A 136 20.00 -5.21 0.33
CA GLU A 136 21.24 -4.84 -0.36
C GLU A 136 21.50 -3.34 -0.28
N ASP A 137 20.43 -2.54 -0.26
CA ASP A 137 20.47 -1.08 -0.10
C ASP A 137 20.65 -0.62 1.36
N GLY A 138 20.76 -1.58 2.29
CA GLY A 138 21.05 -1.37 3.70
C GLY A 138 19.82 -0.99 4.54
N TYR A 139 18.62 -1.36 4.10
CA TYR A 139 17.39 -1.21 4.87
C TYR A 139 17.07 -2.49 5.66
N TYR A 140 16.48 -2.30 6.83
CA TYR A 140 15.90 -3.35 7.67
C TYR A 140 14.61 -3.92 7.08
N GLY A 141 13.84 -3.09 6.37
CA GLY A 141 12.57 -3.45 5.77
C GLY A 141 12.19 -2.51 4.63
N PHE A 142 11.09 -2.82 3.98
CA PHE A 142 10.51 -2.04 2.89
C PHE A 142 9.03 -1.78 3.14
N SER A 143 8.44 -0.91 2.33
CA SER A 143 6.99 -0.64 2.32
C SER A 143 6.34 -1.24 1.09
N ASP A 144 5.10 -1.69 1.20
CA ASP A 144 4.32 -2.15 0.05
C ASP A 144 3.08 -1.27 -0.14
N TYR A 145 3.25 -0.17 -0.89
CA TYR A 145 2.10 0.65 -1.28
C TYR A 145 1.17 -0.13 -2.21
N SER A 146 -0.12 -0.01 -1.99
CA SER A 146 -1.12 -0.61 -2.88
C SER A 146 -1.43 0.30 -4.08
N ILE A 147 -2.24 -0.19 -5.02
CA ILE A 147 -2.78 0.53 -6.20
C ILE A 147 -3.67 1.75 -5.87
N ILE A 148 -3.65 2.19 -4.61
CA ILE A 148 -4.25 3.45 -4.14
C ILE A 148 -3.28 4.61 -4.34
N GLY A 149 -1.99 4.37 -4.08
CA GLY A 149 -0.96 5.39 -3.87
C GLY A 149 -1.08 6.14 -2.54
N SER A 150 -0.21 7.13 -2.35
CA SER A 150 -0.11 7.98 -1.15
C SER A 150 -1.16 9.09 -1.09
N ASP A 151 -1.71 9.48 -2.24
CA ASP A 151 -2.69 10.55 -2.35
C ASP A 151 -4.03 10.19 -1.69
N TYR A 152 -4.41 10.98 -0.69
CA TYR A 152 -5.75 10.94 -0.12
C TYR A 152 -6.69 11.90 -0.85
N SER A 153 -7.89 11.41 -1.19
CA SER A 153 -8.99 12.27 -1.67
C SER A 153 -10.31 11.78 -1.10
N SER A 154 -11.08 12.69 -0.51
CA SER A 154 -12.44 12.44 0.00
C SER A 154 -13.51 12.54 -1.08
N ALA A 155 -13.16 13.04 -2.27
CA ALA A 155 -14.08 13.24 -3.39
C ALA A 155 -14.06 12.03 -4.35
N GLY A 156 -15.21 11.38 -4.50
CA GLY A 156 -15.42 10.42 -5.59
C GLY A 156 -15.71 11.17 -6.90
N PHE A 157 -14.93 10.89 -7.95
CA PHE A 157 -15.19 11.44 -9.29
C PHE A 157 -15.91 10.41 -10.16
N ALA A 158 -16.90 10.87 -10.94
CA ALA A 158 -17.51 10.05 -11.98
C ALA A 158 -16.51 9.88 -13.14
N ALA A 159 -15.76 8.78 -13.13
CA ALA A 159 -14.77 8.50 -14.15
C ALA A 159 -15.44 8.15 -15.49
N LYS A 160 -14.90 8.70 -16.59
CA LYS A 160 -15.34 8.37 -17.95
C LYS A 160 -14.95 6.94 -18.37
N ALA A 161 -13.87 6.42 -17.82
CA ALA A 161 -13.41 5.04 -18.02
C ALA A 161 -13.32 4.30 -16.69
N VAL A 162 -13.47 2.99 -16.73
CA VAL A 162 -13.15 2.10 -15.61
C VAL A 162 -11.79 1.49 -15.86
N ALA A 163 -10.92 1.49 -14.85
CA ALA A 163 -9.65 0.78 -14.87
C ALA A 163 -9.62 -0.23 -13.72
N ILE A 164 -9.22 -1.46 -14.01
CA ILE A 164 -8.90 -2.49 -13.01
C ILE A 164 -7.39 -2.67 -13.02
N HIS A 165 -6.77 -2.61 -11.84
CA HIS A 165 -5.34 -2.82 -11.68
C HIS A 165 -5.10 -4.19 -11.05
N LEU A 166 -4.24 -4.99 -11.68
CA LEU A 166 -3.82 -6.28 -11.14
C LEU A 166 -2.31 -6.24 -10.96
N VAL A 167 -1.86 -6.27 -9.70
CA VAL A 167 -0.45 -6.44 -9.37
C VAL A 167 -0.12 -7.94 -9.44
N TYR A 168 1.01 -8.32 -10.02
CA TYR A 168 1.44 -9.71 -10.14
C TYR A 168 2.97 -9.82 -10.18
N PHE A 169 3.51 -10.94 -9.72
CA PHE A 169 4.92 -11.31 -9.86
C PHE A 169 5.20 -11.81 -11.27
N ASP A 170 6.27 -11.30 -11.88
CA ASP A 170 6.76 -11.80 -13.16
C ASP A 170 7.73 -12.99 -13.02
N GLU A 171 8.43 -13.31 -14.11
CA GLU A 171 9.41 -14.41 -14.13
C GLU A 171 10.60 -14.19 -13.19
N ASN A 172 10.97 -12.94 -12.92
CA ASN A 172 12.08 -12.53 -12.07
C ASN A 172 11.64 -12.21 -10.63
N ASP A 173 10.38 -12.49 -10.28
CA ASP A 173 9.77 -12.09 -9.01
C ASP A 173 9.73 -10.58 -8.80
N GLU A 174 9.81 -9.78 -9.87
CA GLU A 174 9.49 -8.35 -9.80
C GLU A 174 7.97 -8.18 -9.76
N LEU A 175 7.48 -7.20 -8.98
CA LEU A 175 6.07 -6.84 -9.03
C LEU A 175 5.82 -5.98 -10.25
N ARG A 176 4.84 -6.38 -11.06
CA ARG A 176 4.30 -5.63 -12.19
C ARG A 176 2.84 -5.29 -11.94
N VAL A 177 2.34 -4.27 -12.63
CA VAL A 177 0.92 -3.92 -12.63
C VAL A 177 0.39 -3.91 -14.06
N HIS A 178 -0.72 -4.61 -14.27
CA HIS A 178 -1.48 -4.55 -15.51
C HIS A 178 -2.74 -3.70 -15.32
N HIS A 179 -2.99 -2.79 -16.25
CA HIS A 179 -4.12 -1.86 -16.25
C HIS A 179 -5.15 -2.26 -17.30
N PHE A 180 -6.28 -2.81 -16.85
CA PHE A 180 -7.40 -3.16 -17.71
C PHE A 180 -8.38 -1.99 -17.79
N VAL A 181 -8.28 -1.21 -18.85
CA VAL A 181 -9.17 -0.06 -19.11
C VAL A 181 -10.37 -0.50 -19.95
N SER A 182 -11.57 -0.02 -19.62
CA SER A 182 -12.79 -0.22 -20.41
C SER A 182 -12.66 0.33 -21.84
N ASP A 183 -13.55 -0.07 -22.75
CA ASP A 183 -13.54 0.38 -24.15
C ASP A 183 -14.43 1.60 -24.36
N SER A 184 -15.61 1.62 -23.73
CA SER A 184 -16.64 2.63 -23.92
C SER A 184 -16.40 3.92 -23.10
N ASN A 185 -15.40 4.73 -23.44
CA ASN A 185 -14.88 5.79 -22.56
C ASN A 185 -15.33 7.24 -22.87
N ASP A 186 -16.27 7.46 -23.80
CA ASP A 186 -16.61 8.80 -24.29
C ASP A 186 -17.35 9.68 -23.26
N ASN A 187 -18.12 9.06 -22.37
CA ASN A 187 -18.96 9.74 -21.38
C ASN A 187 -19.02 8.93 -20.07
N ILE A 188 -19.72 9.40 -19.03
CA ILE A 188 -19.78 8.74 -17.70
C ILE A 188 -20.85 7.65 -17.57
N GLN A 189 -21.68 7.42 -18.59
CA GLN A 189 -22.82 6.52 -18.52
C GLN A 189 -22.40 5.05 -18.47
N ASN A 190 -23.31 4.18 -18.02
CA ASN A 190 -23.16 2.72 -18.01
C ASN A 190 -21.85 2.21 -17.35
N PRO A 191 -21.57 2.56 -16.08
CA PRO A 191 -20.38 2.07 -15.38
C PRO A 191 -20.32 0.54 -15.28
N ALA A 192 -21.48 -0.14 -15.26
CA ALA A 192 -21.56 -1.60 -15.26
C ALA A 192 -20.99 -2.22 -16.55
N LEU A 193 -21.35 -1.68 -17.73
CA LEU A 193 -20.81 -2.14 -19.01
C LEU A 193 -19.29 -1.95 -19.06
N LYS A 194 -18.79 -0.79 -18.65
CA LYS A 194 -17.35 -0.51 -18.63
C LYS A 194 -16.59 -1.43 -17.69
N ALA A 195 -17.16 -1.68 -16.52
CA ALA A 195 -16.58 -2.64 -15.58
C ALA A 195 -16.53 -4.04 -16.18
N HIS A 196 -17.58 -4.47 -16.90
CA HIS A 196 -17.58 -5.73 -17.63
C HIS A 196 -16.49 -5.78 -18.72
N GLU A 197 -16.36 -4.75 -19.55
CA GLU A 197 -15.31 -4.65 -20.60
C GLU A 197 -13.90 -4.77 -20.00
N ALA A 198 -13.63 -4.05 -18.91
CA ALA A 198 -12.34 -4.13 -18.21
C ALA A 198 -12.13 -5.51 -17.57
N LEU A 199 -13.16 -6.08 -16.97
CA LEU A 199 -13.10 -7.40 -16.34
C LEU A 199 -12.87 -8.51 -17.38
N GLU A 200 -13.50 -8.45 -18.54
CA GLU A 200 -13.27 -9.39 -19.64
C GLU A 200 -11.79 -9.43 -20.03
N LYS A 201 -11.14 -8.26 -20.12
CA LYS A 201 -9.70 -8.17 -20.42
C LYS A 201 -8.85 -8.80 -19.31
N LEU A 202 -9.20 -8.56 -18.04
CA LEU A 202 -8.54 -9.20 -16.90
C LEU A 202 -8.65 -10.72 -16.99
N ILE A 203 -9.86 -11.26 -17.21
CA ILE A 203 -10.08 -12.71 -17.29
C ILE A 203 -9.31 -13.34 -18.45
N LYS A 204 -9.27 -12.68 -19.62
CA LYS A 204 -8.46 -13.12 -20.76
C LYS A 204 -6.97 -13.17 -20.40
N PHE A 205 -6.46 -12.16 -19.68
CA PHE A 205 -5.06 -12.10 -19.26
C PHE A 205 -4.70 -13.26 -18.31
N VAL A 206 -5.47 -13.47 -17.25
CA VAL A 206 -5.16 -14.49 -16.23
C VAL A 206 -5.47 -15.93 -16.67
N SER A 207 -6.26 -16.08 -17.74
CA SER A 207 -6.52 -17.37 -18.39
C SER A 207 -5.45 -17.76 -19.41
N ASN A 208 -4.54 -16.84 -19.76
CA ASN A 208 -3.44 -17.14 -20.67
C ASN A 208 -2.47 -18.14 -20.01
N PRO A 209 -2.05 -19.21 -20.69
CA PRO A 209 -1.06 -20.16 -20.15
C PRO A 209 0.28 -19.53 -19.72
N SER A 210 0.64 -18.35 -20.22
CA SER A 210 1.84 -17.62 -19.79
C SER A 210 1.69 -16.94 -18.42
N PHE A 211 0.47 -16.80 -17.90
CA PHE A 211 0.25 -16.22 -16.58
C PHE A 211 0.58 -17.26 -15.50
N ASP A 212 1.62 -17.00 -14.72
CA ASP A 212 2.06 -17.93 -13.68
C ASP A 212 1.11 -17.93 -12.47
N LYS A 213 0.14 -18.84 -12.51
CA LYS A 213 -0.81 -19.05 -11.40
C LYS A 213 -0.14 -19.59 -10.14
N THR A 214 1.05 -20.18 -10.21
CA THR A 214 1.74 -20.71 -9.02
C THR A 214 2.22 -19.58 -8.12
N LYS A 215 2.58 -18.43 -8.70
CA LYS A 215 2.94 -17.19 -7.99
C LYS A 215 1.72 -16.31 -7.73
N ASN A 216 0.78 -16.26 -8.69
CA ASN A 216 -0.22 -15.19 -8.74
C ASN A 216 -1.68 -15.64 -8.56
N ASP A 217 -1.99 -16.90 -8.23
CA ASP A 217 -3.39 -17.27 -7.93
C ASP A 217 -3.84 -16.68 -6.59
N SER A 218 -5.10 -16.28 -6.43
CA SER A 218 -5.59 -15.68 -5.18
C SER A 218 -7.11 -15.86 -5.05
N GLU A 219 -7.67 -15.72 -3.84
CA GLU A 219 -9.13 -15.79 -3.72
C GLU A 219 -9.81 -14.61 -4.40
N ALA A 220 -9.20 -13.41 -4.33
CA ALA A 220 -9.70 -12.24 -5.05
C ALA A 220 -9.74 -12.46 -6.57
N LEU A 221 -8.77 -13.21 -7.12
CA LEU A 221 -8.75 -13.55 -8.54
C LEU A 221 -9.90 -14.47 -8.93
N ARG A 222 -10.17 -15.51 -8.13
CA ARG A 222 -11.33 -16.40 -8.33
C ARG A 222 -12.65 -15.64 -8.21
N GLU A 223 -12.67 -14.62 -7.36
CA GLU A 223 -13.83 -13.76 -7.20
C GLU A 223 -14.06 -12.85 -8.41
N PHE A 224 -13.00 -12.32 -9.03
CA PHE A 224 -13.10 -11.67 -10.34
C PHE A 224 -13.63 -12.63 -11.42
N GLU A 225 -13.13 -13.86 -11.47
CA GLU A 225 -13.61 -14.90 -12.41
C GLU A 225 -15.11 -15.18 -12.23
N GLU A 226 -15.58 -15.30 -10.98
CA GLU A 226 -17.00 -15.51 -10.70
C GLU A 226 -17.85 -14.30 -11.08
N LEU A 227 -17.44 -13.07 -10.73
CA LEU A 227 -18.16 -11.84 -11.12
C LEU A 227 -18.34 -11.75 -12.64
N TYR A 228 -17.32 -12.12 -13.41
CA TYR A 228 -17.39 -12.17 -14.86
C TYR A 228 -18.37 -13.24 -15.35
N LYS A 229 -18.29 -14.45 -14.80
CA LYS A 229 -19.12 -15.59 -15.20
C LYS A 229 -20.61 -15.37 -14.96
N ILE A 230 -20.98 -14.69 -13.86
CA ILE A 230 -22.38 -14.39 -13.55
C ILE A 230 -22.85 -13.02 -14.06
N ASP A 231 -21.99 -12.30 -14.80
CA ASP A 231 -22.21 -10.96 -15.32
C ASP A 231 -22.75 -9.97 -14.25
N LYS A 232 -22.12 -9.97 -13.07
CA LYS A 232 -22.57 -9.16 -11.93
C LYS A 232 -21.64 -7.96 -11.69
N TYR A 233 -22.25 -6.77 -11.72
CA TYR A 233 -21.59 -5.54 -11.29
C TYR A 233 -21.83 -5.24 -9.80
N SER A 234 -20.78 -5.34 -8.99
CA SER A 234 -20.82 -5.08 -7.53
C SER A 234 -20.33 -3.67 -7.14
N GLY A 235 -20.11 -2.78 -8.11
CA GLY A 235 -19.63 -1.41 -7.89
C GLY A 235 -18.10 -1.26 -7.94
N LEU A 236 -17.63 -0.06 -8.28
CA LEU A 236 -16.19 0.24 -8.42
C LEU A 236 -15.41 0.05 -7.12
N GLY A 237 -16.01 0.36 -5.97
CA GLY A 237 -15.37 0.14 -4.66
C GLY A 237 -15.11 -1.35 -4.39
N TYR A 238 -15.98 -2.23 -4.88
CA TYR A 238 -15.80 -3.68 -4.74
C TYR A 238 -14.67 -4.20 -5.63
N ILE A 239 -14.66 -3.79 -6.90
CA ILE A 239 -13.59 -4.11 -7.86
C ILE A 239 -12.23 -3.67 -7.30
N LYS A 240 -12.16 -2.44 -6.79
CA LYS A 240 -10.95 -1.88 -6.19
C LYS A 240 -10.54 -2.66 -4.94
N LYS A 241 -11.49 -3.05 -4.08
CA LYS A 241 -11.23 -3.93 -2.93
C LYS A 241 -10.60 -5.26 -3.37
N LEU A 242 -11.08 -5.86 -4.46
CA LEU A 242 -10.51 -7.12 -4.97
C LEU A 242 -9.09 -6.93 -5.51
N SER A 243 -8.79 -5.83 -6.21
CA SER A 243 -7.41 -5.51 -6.62
C SER A 243 -6.45 -5.42 -5.43
N ILE A 244 -6.87 -4.76 -4.34
CA ILE A 244 -6.07 -4.65 -3.11
C ILE A 244 -5.94 -6.01 -2.41
N LYS A 245 -7.05 -6.76 -2.28
CA LYS A 245 -7.07 -8.09 -1.68
C LYS A 245 -6.10 -9.02 -2.42
N HIS A 246 -6.16 -9.03 -3.76
CA HIS A 246 -5.26 -9.81 -4.59
C HIS A 246 -3.79 -9.49 -4.29
N HIS A 247 -3.43 -8.20 -4.30
CA HIS A 247 -2.07 -7.77 -4.02
C HIS A 247 -1.58 -8.26 -2.65
N PHE A 248 -2.39 -8.08 -1.60
CA PHE A 248 -2.04 -8.55 -0.25
C PHE A 248 -1.94 -10.07 -0.14
N GLU A 249 -2.76 -10.82 -0.88
CA GLU A 249 -2.69 -12.29 -0.88
C GLU A 249 -1.39 -12.79 -1.52
N ILE A 250 -1.00 -12.25 -2.68
CA ILE A 250 0.22 -12.69 -3.36
C ILE A 250 1.47 -12.25 -2.59
N MET A 251 1.50 -11.02 -2.07
CA MET A 251 2.63 -10.50 -1.29
C MET A 251 2.73 -11.21 0.06
N GLY A 252 1.60 -11.45 0.74
CA GLY A 252 1.57 -12.21 1.98
C GLY A 252 2.14 -13.62 1.81
N ARG A 253 1.75 -14.33 0.75
CA ARG A 253 2.33 -15.65 0.43
C ARG A 253 3.81 -15.59 0.04
N TYR A 254 4.26 -14.50 -0.55
CA TYR A 254 5.68 -14.30 -0.86
C TYR A 254 6.46 -14.17 0.45
N LEU A 255 6.01 -13.30 1.35
CA LEU A 255 6.64 -13.04 2.65
C LEU A 255 6.58 -14.23 3.63
N ASP A 256 5.53 -15.06 3.56
CA ASP A 256 5.40 -16.27 4.41
C ASP A 256 6.31 -17.43 3.95
N LYS A 257 6.95 -17.33 2.77
CA LYS A 257 7.91 -18.34 2.27
C LYS A 257 9.35 -18.08 2.72
N ASP A 258 9.65 -16.86 3.15
CA ASP A 258 10.92 -16.45 3.75
C ASP A 258 10.95 -16.74 5.27
#